data_AF-A0A7C4PN71-F1
#
_entry.id   AF-A0A7C4PN71-F1
#
_cell.length_a   1.000
_cell.length_b   1.000
_cell.length_c   1.000
_cell.angle_alpha   90.00
_cell.angle_beta   90.00
_cell.angle_gamma   90.00
#
_symmetry.space_group_name_H-M   'P 1'
#
loop_
_entity.id
_entity.type
_entity.pdbx_description
1 polymer ?
#
loop_
_entity_poly.entity_id
_entity_poly.type
_entity_poly.pdbx_seq_one_letter_code
_entity_poly.pdbx_strand_id
1 'polypeptide(L)'
;MPQPISEQHPLRQLFATLVEQAFTRVLQEYEPAVLRYMVNLLTEFTHVDNVYRIRDARGRALQEVAEMLAEGDMLLNATSFAREREVHRHIGDFTLFWSGVYPEAMPRLRHALSKDALIDYVQQGKKSYYIVSTFEEGEWR
;
A
#
# COMPACT_ATOMS: atom_id res chain seq x y z
N MET A 1 17.03 4.19 2.81
CA MET A 1 16.01 3.90 1.79
C MET A 1 16.70 3.65 0.46
N PRO A 2 16.21 2.70 -0.34
CA PRO A 2 16.78 2.40 -1.66
C PRO A 2 16.65 3.59 -2.61
N GLN A 3 17.52 3.67 -3.61
CA GLN A 3 17.50 4.76 -4.59
C GLN A 3 16.20 4.70 -5.42
N PRO A 4 15.49 5.84 -5.62
CA PRO A 4 14.25 5.84 -6.39
C PRO A 4 14.49 5.50 -7.86
N ILE A 5 13.59 4.71 -8.43
CA ILE A 5 13.61 4.33 -9.84
C ILE A 5 13.10 5.52 -10.68
N SER A 6 13.94 5.99 -11.60
CA SER A 6 13.65 7.12 -12.49
C SER A 6 12.39 6.91 -13.35
N GLU A 7 11.72 8.00 -13.73
CA GLU A 7 10.57 7.97 -14.65
C GLU A 7 10.90 7.34 -16.00
N GLN A 8 12.15 7.51 -16.46
CA GLN A 8 12.65 6.97 -17.72
C GLN A 8 13.14 5.52 -17.60
N HIS A 9 13.08 4.93 -16.40
CA HIS A 9 13.61 3.59 -16.18
C HIS A 9 12.77 2.53 -16.92
N PRO A 10 13.39 1.56 -17.63
CA PRO A 10 12.66 0.56 -18.42
C PRO A 10 11.62 -0.24 -17.62
N LEU A 11 11.91 -0.56 -16.35
CA LEU A 11 10.96 -1.26 -15.47
C LEU A 11 9.67 -0.45 -15.24
N ARG A 12 9.78 0.87 -15.09
CA ARG A 12 8.61 1.73 -14.86
C ARG A 12 7.77 1.85 -16.13
N GLN A 13 8.42 1.90 -17.30
CA GLN A 13 7.72 1.83 -18.59
C GLN A 13 7.01 0.49 -18.78
N LEU A 14 7.66 -0.62 -18.42
CA LEU A 14 7.05 -1.95 -18.45
C LEU A 14 5.79 -2.00 -17.59
N PHE A 15 5.86 -1.54 -16.34
CA PHE A 15 4.67 -1.49 -15.47
C PHE A 15 3.58 -0.58 -16.02
N ALA A 16 3.94 0.57 -16.61
CA ALA A 16 2.96 1.44 -17.27
C ALA A 16 2.18 0.71 -18.37
N THR A 17 2.88 0.03 -19.28
CA THR A 17 2.25 -0.75 -20.34
C THR A 17 1.36 -1.87 -19.78
N LEU A 18 1.84 -2.64 -18.80
CA LEU A 18 1.08 -3.75 -18.23
C LEU A 18 -0.18 -3.29 -17.49
N VAL A 19 -0.09 -2.22 -16.70
CA VAL A 19 -1.23 -1.66 -15.97
C VAL A 19 -2.25 -1.09 -16.96
N GLU A 20 -1.81 -0.35 -17.97
CA GLU A 20 -2.69 0.20 -19.01
C GLU A 20 -3.46 -0.90 -19.75
N GLN A 21 -2.78 -1.98 -20.13
CA GLN A 21 -3.40 -3.14 -20.76
C GLN A 21 -4.43 -3.82 -19.85
N ALA A 22 -4.08 -4.05 -18.58
CA ALA A 22 -5.00 -4.64 -17.61
C ALA A 22 -6.24 -3.76 -17.39
N PHE A 23 -6.03 -2.45 -17.27
CA PHE A 23 -7.09 -1.48 -17.08
C PHE A 23 -8.03 -1.43 -18.27
N THR A 24 -7.49 -1.35 -19.49
CA THR A 24 -8.28 -1.31 -20.72
C THR A 24 -9.11 -2.58 -20.92
N ARG A 25 -8.62 -3.72 -20.41
CA ARG A 25 -9.33 -5.00 -20.51
C ARG A 25 -10.45 -5.16 -19.48
N VAL A 26 -10.25 -4.63 -18.27
CA VAL A 26 -11.13 -4.87 -17.11
C VAL A 26 -12.10 -3.70 -16.87
N LEU A 27 -11.67 -2.49 -17.18
CA LEU A 27 -12.38 -1.24 -16.92
C LEU A 27 -12.78 -0.59 -18.24
N GLN A 28 -14.01 -0.08 -18.30
CA GLN A 28 -14.47 0.71 -19.45
C GLN A 28 -13.85 2.11 -19.43
N GLU A 29 -13.72 2.69 -18.25
CA GLU A 29 -13.14 4.02 -18.01
C GLU A 29 -12.27 3.98 -16.75
N TYR A 30 -11.18 4.74 -16.76
CA TYR A 30 -10.30 4.89 -15.60
C TYR A 30 -9.64 6.27 -15.61
N GLU A 31 -9.37 6.80 -14.42
CA GLU A 31 -8.67 8.07 -14.29
C GLU A 31 -7.16 7.89 -14.54
N PRO A 32 -6.51 8.74 -15.37
CA PRO A 32 -5.06 8.68 -15.60
C PRO A 32 -4.22 8.78 -14.31
N ALA A 33 -4.76 9.44 -13.28
CA ALA A 33 -4.12 9.54 -11.97
C ALA A 33 -4.03 8.18 -11.25
N VAL A 34 -5.06 7.34 -11.36
CA VAL A 34 -5.07 5.99 -10.75
C VAL A 34 -4.08 5.06 -11.45
N LEU A 35 -4.00 5.12 -12.79
CA LEU A 35 -2.99 4.37 -13.54
C LEU A 35 -1.58 4.76 -13.09
N ARG A 36 -1.29 6.06 -13.02
CA ARG A 36 0.01 6.56 -12.56
C ARG A 36 0.31 6.13 -11.13
N TYR A 37 -0.70 6.17 -10.26
CA TYR A 37 -0.59 5.71 -8.88
C TYR A 37 -0.16 4.24 -8.82
N MET A 38 -0.84 3.36 -9.58
CA MET A 38 -0.51 1.94 -9.60
C MET A 38 0.89 1.66 -10.15
N VAL A 39 1.30 2.37 -11.21
CA VAL A 39 2.66 2.25 -11.75
C VAL A 39 3.71 2.65 -10.70
N ASN A 40 3.47 3.74 -9.97
CA ASN A 40 4.37 4.19 -8.91
C ASN A 40 4.41 3.17 -7.77
N LEU A 41 3.27 2.67 -7.31
CA LEU A 41 3.19 1.63 -6.27
C LEU A 41 3.98 0.38 -6.66
N LEU A 42 3.75 -0.17 -7.85
CA LEU A 42 4.46 -1.35 -8.32
C LEU A 42 5.97 -1.09 -8.42
N THR A 43 6.35 0.09 -8.90
CA THR A 43 7.75 0.50 -9.00
C THR A 43 8.40 0.63 -7.61
N GLU A 44 7.74 1.29 -6.66
CA GLU A 44 8.25 1.46 -5.30
C GLU A 44 8.44 0.11 -4.60
N PHE A 45 7.50 -0.82 -4.77
CA PHE A 45 7.52 -2.11 -4.09
C PHE A 45 8.44 -3.17 -4.75
N THR A 46 9.14 -2.81 -5.83
CA THR A 46 10.27 -3.61 -6.32
C THR A 46 11.38 -3.73 -5.29
N HIS A 47 11.52 -2.72 -4.41
CA HIS A 47 12.39 -2.80 -3.25
C HIS A 47 11.63 -3.28 -2.03
N VAL A 48 12.04 -4.43 -1.49
CA VAL A 48 11.44 -5.03 -0.29
C VAL A 48 11.49 -4.09 0.93
N ASP A 49 12.50 -3.22 1.01
CA ASP A 49 12.59 -2.19 2.05
C ASP A 49 11.41 -1.21 2.04
N ASN A 50 10.86 -0.93 0.85
CA ASN A 50 9.70 -0.05 0.69
C ASN A 50 8.41 -0.78 1.06
N VAL A 51 8.30 -2.08 0.77
CA VAL A 51 7.17 -2.93 1.18
C VAL A 51 7.04 -2.93 2.70
N TYR A 52 8.16 -3.09 3.40
CA TYR A 52 8.20 -3.07 4.87
C TYR A 52 8.72 -1.75 5.43
N ARG A 53 8.38 -0.59 4.86
CA ARG A 53 8.95 0.70 5.30
C ARG A 53 8.47 1.19 6.67
N ILE A 54 7.28 0.77 7.09
CA ILE A 54 6.71 1.20 8.37
C ILE A 54 7.53 0.58 9.52
N ARG A 55 7.90 1.42 10.48
CA ARG A 55 8.68 1.06 11.66
C ARG A 55 7.89 1.41 12.92
N ASP A 56 7.99 0.55 13.93
CA ASP A 56 7.51 0.86 15.28
C ASP A 56 8.46 1.83 16.00
N ALA A 57 8.08 2.26 17.21
CA ALA A 57 8.89 3.14 18.06
C ALA A 57 10.28 2.56 18.44
N ARG A 58 10.50 1.24 18.27
CA ARG A 58 11.78 0.57 18.52
C ARG A 58 12.60 0.41 17.23
N GLY A 59 12.13 0.95 16.12
CA GLY A 59 12.77 0.86 14.81
C GLY A 59 12.60 -0.50 14.12
N ARG A 60 11.71 -1.37 14.59
CA ARG A 60 11.47 -2.69 13.96
C ARG A 60 10.52 -2.56 12.78
N ALA A 61 10.80 -3.32 11.73
CA ALA A 61 9.93 -3.46 10.57
C ALA A 61 8.59 -4.08 10.93
N LEU A 62 7.48 -3.42 10.58
CA LEU A 62 6.16 -4.02 10.66
C LEU A 62 5.92 -4.86 9.41
N GLN A 63 5.57 -6.13 9.60
CA GLN A 63 5.32 -7.07 8.51
C GLN A 63 3.86 -7.47 8.38
N GLU A 64 3.09 -7.26 9.44
CA GLU A 64 1.68 -7.65 9.54
C GLU A 64 0.78 -6.41 9.51
N VAL A 65 -0.36 -6.52 8.83
CA VAL A 65 -1.35 -5.44 8.70
C VAL A 65 -1.92 -5.05 10.06
N ALA A 66 -2.13 -6.02 10.96
CA ALA A 66 -2.56 -5.79 12.33
C ALA A 66 -1.61 -4.85 13.10
N GLU A 67 -0.30 -5.02 12.92
CA GLU A 67 0.70 -4.15 13.55
C GLU A 67 0.69 -2.76 12.93
N MET A 68 0.60 -2.68 11.60
CA MET A 68 0.51 -1.40 10.91
C MET A 68 -0.74 -0.63 11.32
N LEU A 69 -1.88 -1.31 11.55
CA LEU A 69 -3.10 -0.67 12.05
C LEU A 69 -2.90 -0.06 13.43
N ALA A 70 -2.22 -0.76 14.33
CA ALA A 70 -1.88 -0.21 15.65
C ALA A 70 -0.94 1.00 15.52
N GLU A 71 0.00 0.97 14.57
CA GLU A 71 0.91 2.07 14.28
C GLU A 71 0.22 3.30 13.66
N GLY A 72 -0.87 3.07 12.93
CA GLY A 72 -1.66 4.11 12.25
C GLY A 72 -2.73 4.76 13.11
N ASP A 73 -3.11 4.17 14.25
CA ASP A 73 -4.17 4.70 15.11
C ASP A 73 -3.64 5.75 16.08
N MET A 74 -4.22 6.96 16.07
CA MET A 74 -3.88 8.06 17.00
C MET A 74 -4.16 7.75 18.47
N LEU A 75 -5.12 6.86 18.75
CA LEU A 75 -5.40 6.41 20.11
C LEU A 75 -4.35 5.40 20.61
N LEU A 76 -3.52 4.89 19.71
CA LEU A 76 -2.48 3.91 20.00
C LEU A 76 -1.10 4.55 19.82
N ASN A 77 -0.56 4.54 18.60
CA ASN A 77 0.86 4.85 18.36
C ASN A 77 1.07 6.02 17.38
N ALA A 78 0.07 6.42 16.60
CA ALA A 78 0.28 7.49 15.62
C ALA A 78 0.51 8.84 16.32
N THR A 79 1.66 9.44 16.07
CA THR A 79 2.08 10.69 16.73
C THR A 79 1.47 11.96 16.11
N SER A 80 0.80 11.82 14.97
CA SER A 80 0.15 12.92 14.24
C SER A 80 -0.84 12.40 13.19
N PHE A 81 -1.78 13.24 12.78
CA PHE A 81 -2.68 12.98 11.64
C PHE A 81 -1.92 12.66 10.35
N ALA A 82 -0.77 13.33 10.11
CA ALA A 82 0.08 13.05 8.96
C ALA A 82 0.64 11.61 9.00
N ARG A 83 1.02 11.13 10.18
CA ARG A 83 1.50 9.76 10.38
C ARG A 83 0.39 8.74 10.22
N GLU A 84 -0.78 8.97 10.81
CA GLU A 84 -1.97 8.13 10.62
C GLU A 84 -2.30 7.96 9.14
N ARG A 85 -2.36 9.07 8.40
CA ARG A 85 -2.61 9.08 6.96
C ARG A 85 -1.54 8.32 6.18
N GLU A 86 -0.25 8.54 6.47
CA GLU A 86 0.86 7.84 5.84
C GLU A 86 0.73 6.32 6.02
N VAL A 87 0.47 5.87 7.25
CA VAL A 87 0.34 4.47 7.60
C VAL A 87 -0.90 3.85 6.94
N HIS A 88 -2.05 4.51 6.97
CA HIS A 88 -3.24 4.01 6.28
C HIS A 88 -3.08 3.94 4.77
N ARG A 89 -2.40 4.91 4.14
CA ARG A 89 -2.06 4.83 2.72
C ARG A 89 -1.18 3.60 2.46
N HIS A 90 -0.16 3.39 3.28
CA HIS A 90 0.72 2.22 3.17
C HIS A 90 -0.02 0.90 3.36
N ILE A 91 -0.97 0.80 4.30
CA ILE A 91 -1.81 -0.39 4.47
C ILE A 91 -2.64 -0.66 3.21
N GLY A 92 -3.22 0.39 2.62
CA GLY A 92 -3.92 0.30 1.33
C GLY A 92 -3.00 -0.22 0.22
N ASP A 93 -1.80 0.33 0.10
CA ASP A 93 -0.81 -0.07 -0.91
C ASP A 93 -0.34 -1.52 -0.71
N PHE A 94 0.00 -1.88 0.53
CA PHE A 94 0.48 -3.20 0.93
C PHE A 94 -0.55 -4.29 0.64
N THR A 95 -1.80 -4.06 1.07
CA THR A 95 -2.89 -5.02 0.85
C THR A 95 -3.24 -5.14 -0.62
N LEU A 96 -3.28 -4.02 -1.37
CA LEU A 96 -3.52 -4.04 -2.82
C LEU A 96 -2.42 -4.82 -3.57
N PHE A 97 -1.16 -4.58 -3.24
CA PHE A 97 -0.03 -5.29 -3.86
C PHE A 97 -0.09 -6.79 -3.63
N TRP A 98 -0.18 -7.22 -2.37
CA TRP A 98 -0.13 -8.64 -2.05
C TRP A 98 -1.37 -9.38 -2.52
N SER A 99 -2.56 -8.81 -2.37
CA SER A 99 -3.80 -9.46 -2.83
C SER A 99 -3.95 -9.46 -4.35
N GLY A 100 -3.38 -8.47 -5.04
CA GLY A 100 -3.46 -8.34 -6.50
C GLY A 100 -2.36 -9.09 -7.25
N VAL A 101 -1.09 -8.93 -6.84
CA VAL A 101 0.08 -9.45 -7.58
C VAL A 101 0.42 -10.88 -7.15
N TYR A 102 0.26 -11.21 -5.86
CA TYR A 102 0.64 -12.52 -5.29
C TYR A 102 -0.49 -13.13 -4.43
N PRO A 103 -1.71 -13.31 -4.96
CA PRO A 103 -2.84 -13.84 -4.20
C PRO A 103 -2.54 -15.21 -3.56
N GLU A 104 -1.67 -16.01 -4.15
CA GLU A 104 -1.21 -17.30 -3.64
C GLU A 104 -0.40 -17.20 -2.34
N ALA A 105 0.17 -16.04 -2.03
CA ALA A 105 0.88 -15.79 -0.77
C ALA A 105 -0.08 -15.49 0.40
N MET A 106 -1.35 -15.16 0.13
CA MET A 106 -2.35 -14.79 1.14
C MET A 106 -2.53 -15.81 2.27
N PRO A 107 -2.63 -17.12 2.01
CA PRO A 107 -2.78 -18.10 3.09
C PRO A 107 -1.58 -18.13 4.04
N ARG A 108 -0.37 -17.82 3.53
CA ARG A 108 0.85 -17.76 4.36
C ARG A 108 0.88 -16.50 5.22
N LEU A 109 0.51 -15.35 4.65
CA LEU A 109 0.46 -14.08 5.39
C LEU A 109 -0.63 -14.08 6.48
N ARG A 110 -1.76 -14.76 6.22
CA ARG A 110 -2.89 -14.90 7.14
C ARG A 110 -2.88 -16.22 7.93
N HIS A 111 -1.71 -16.83 8.13
CA HIS A 111 -1.63 -18.10 8.87
C HIS A 111 -2.22 -17.95 10.28
N ALA A 112 -2.76 -19.02 10.88
CA ALA A 112 -3.47 -18.95 12.17
C ALA A 112 -2.63 -18.42 13.36
N LEU A 113 -1.30 -18.43 13.22
CA LEU A 113 -0.35 -17.88 14.19
C LEU A 113 0.10 -16.45 13.86
N SER A 114 -0.29 -15.92 12.69
CA SER A 114 -0.07 -14.53 12.28
C SER A 114 -1.09 -13.63 12.96
N LYS A 115 -0.70 -12.39 13.26
CA LYS A 115 -1.64 -11.37 13.78
C LYS A 115 -2.71 -10.99 12.75
N ASP A 116 -2.49 -11.37 11.50
CA ASP A 116 -3.38 -11.11 10.38
C ASP A 116 -4.41 -12.23 10.12
N ALA A 117 -4.44 -13.28 10.96
CA ALA A 117 -5.29 -14.46 10.74
C ALA A 117 -6.77 -14.13 10.46
N LEU A 118 -7.31 -13.11 11.13
CA LEU A 118 -8.72 -12.69 11.02
C LEU A 118 -8.94 -11.50 10.08
N ILE A 119 -7.88 -10.93 9.48
CA ILE A 119 -7.99 -9.73 8.66
C ILE A 119 -8.30 -10.11 7.21
N ASP A 120 -9.39 -9.56 6.67
CA ASP A 120 -9.62 -9.54 5.22
C ASP A 120 -8.83 -8.38 4.61
N TYR A 121 -7.77 -8.70 3.86
CA TYR A 121 -6.86 -7.69 3.30
C TYR A 121 -7.56 -6.78 2.29
N VAL A 122 -8.50 -7.30 1.50
CA VAL A 122 -9.19 -6.49 0.49
C VAL A 122 -10.11 -5.49 1.19
N GLN A 123 -10.88 -5.95 2.19
CA GLN A 123 -11.74 -5.04 2.96
C GLN A 123 -10.92 -4.04 3.78
N GLN A 124 -9.84 -4.49 4.41
CA GLN A 124 -8.98 -3.63 5.21
C GLN A 124 -8.24 -2.58 4.35
N GLY A 125 -7.79 -2.96 3.16
CA GLY A 125 -7.21 -2.04 2.19
C GLY A 125 -8.18 -0.94 1.77
N LYS A 126 -9.40 -1.32 1.40
CA LYS A 126 -10.48 -0.37 1.07
C LYS A 126 -10.79 0.59 2.22
N LYS A 127 -10.90 0.07 3.45
CA LYS A 127 -11.12 0.89 4.64
C LYS A 127 -9.99 1.89 4.86
N SER A 128 -8.74 1.47 4.64
CA SER A 128 -7.58 2.33 4.85
C SER A 128 -7.51 3.45 3.80
N TYR A 129 -7.79 3.15 2.53
CA TYR A 129 -7.92 4.21 1.51
C TYR A 129 -9.08 5.16 1.78
N TYR A 130 -10.22 4.64 2.28
CA TYR A 130 -11.33 5.49 2.69
C TYR A 130 -10.89 6.47 3.79
N ILE A 131 -10.22 5.98 4.84
CA ILE A 131 -9.65 6.83 5.90
C ILE A 131 -8.72 7.90 5.30
N VAL A 132 -7.80 7.53 4.40
CA VAL A 132 -6.92 8.51 3.72
C VAL A 132 -7.70 9.58 2.95
N SER A 133 -8.83 9.22 2.34
CA SER A 133 -9.67 10.14 1.59
C SER A 133 -10.45 11.13 2.47
N THR A 134 -10.61 10.87 3.77
CA THR A 134 -11.30 11.78 4.70
C THR A 134 -10.39 12.88 5.27
N PHE A 135 -9.07 12.79 5.08
CA PHE A 135 -8.17 13.90 5.41
C PHE A 135 -8.37 15.01 4.38
N GLU A 136 -8.78 16.20 4.83
CA GLU A 136 -9.21 17.30 3.95
C GLU A 136 -8.17 17.64 2.86
N GLU A 137 -8.65 17.80 1.61
CA GLU A 137 -7.83 18.10 0.43
C GLU A 137 -7.09 19.46 0.50
N GLY A 138 -7.37 20.30 1.50
CA GLY A 138 -6.91 21.70 1.59
C GLY A 138 -5.49 21.92 2.14
N GLU A 139 -4.94 20.97 2.91
CA GLU A 139 -3.59 21.12 3.49
C GLU A 139 -2.46 20.58 2.59
N TRP A 140 -2.78 19.85 1.51
CA TRP A 140 -1.80 18.99 0.82
C TRP A 140 -1.92 18.92 -0.71
N ARG A 141 -2.45 19.96 -1.37
CA ARG A 141 -2.33 20.16 -2.84
C ARG A 141 -1.15 21.04 -3.21
#